data_AF-A0A353A395-F1
#
_entry.id   AF-A0A353A395-F1
#
_cell.length_a   1.000
_cell.length_b   1.000
_cell.length_c   1.000
_cell.angle_alpha   90.00
_cell.angle_beta   90.00
_cell.angle_gamma   90.00
#
_symmetry.space_group_name_H-M   'P 1'
#
loop_
_entity.id
_entity.type
_entity.pdbx_description
1 polymer ?
#
loop_
_entity_poly.entity_id
_entity_poly.type
_entity_poly.pdbx_seq_one_letter_code
_entity_poly.pdbx_strand_id
1 'polypeptide(L)' 'MEQPKQDRALRMLALMLQRTRRYSVAQLAERLGIDRRTVYRYINTFNEAGYVV' A
#
# COMPACT_ATOMS: atom_id res chain seq x y z
N MET A 1 -7.26 2.32 21.17
CA MET A 1 -6.94 1.16 20.31
C MET A 1 -7.05 1.64 18.87
N GLU A 2 -5.96 2.15 18.31
CA GLU A 2 -5.92 2.57 16.89
C GLU A 2 -6.08 1.33 16.01
N GLN A 3 -6.97 1.37 15.02
CA GLN A 3 -7.32 0.20 14.23
C GLN A 3 -6.14 -0.19 13.31
N PRO A 4 -5.46 -1.33 13.52
CA PRO A 4 -4.22 -1.66 12.81
C PRO A 4 -4.39 -1.90 11.30
N LYS A 5 -5.64 -2.00 10.80
CA LYS A 5 -5.93 -2.11 9.36
C LYS A 5 -6.04 -0.74 8.67
N GLN A 6 -6.60 0.27 9.34
CA GLN A 6 -6.78 1.61 8.76
C GLN A 6 -5.42 2.27 8.55
N ASP A 7 -4.51 2.14 9.52
CA ASP A 7 -3.14 2.66 9.41
C ASP A 7 -2.34 2.05 8.26
N ARG A 8 -2.55 0.75 7.96
CA ARG A 8 -1.81 0.07 6.89
C ARG A 8 -2.23 0.55 5.51
N ALA A 9 -3.52 0.72 5.28
CA ALA A 9 -4.01 1.26 4.01
C ALA A 9 -3.51 2.70 3.80
N LEU A 10 -3.58 3.53 4.85
CA LEU A 10 -3.11 4.92 4.79
C LEU A 10 -1.59 5.01 4.54
N ARG A 11 -0.79 4.20 5.23
CA ARG A 11 0.66 4.11 5.00
C ARG A 11 0.99 3.62 3.60
N MET A 12 0.22 2.66 3.08
CA MET A 12 0.43 2.16 1.73
C MET A 12 0.13 3.23 0.69
N LEU A 13 -0.99 3.94 0.80
CA LEU A 13 -1.32 5.06 -0.07
C LEU A 13 -0.24 6.15 -0.02
N ALA A 14 0.24 6.50 1.17
CA ALA A 14 1.32 7.45 1.34
C ALA A 14 2.63 7.01 0.64
N LEU A 15 2.97 5.72 0.67
CA LEU A 15 4.14 5.18 -0.05
C LEU A 15 3.94 5.18 -1.57
N MET A 16 2.73 4.88 -2.05
CA MET A 16 2.41 4.84 -3.48
C MET A 16 2.39 6.23 -4.12
N LEU A 17 1.95 7.25 -3.38
CA LEU A 17 1.92 8.64 -3.84
C LEU A 17 3.28 9.35 -3.75
N GLN A 18 4.35 8.67 -3.31
CA GLN A 18 5.69 9.25 -3.28
C GLN A 18 6.24 9.47 -4.71
N ARG A 19 6.04 10.67 -5.23
CA ARG A 19 6.46 11.10 -6.57
C ARG A 19 7.96 10.93 -6.87
N THR A 20 8.78 10.80 -5.82
CA THR A 20 10.24 10.67 -5.91
C THR A 20 10.74 9.22 -5.93
N ARG A 21 9.88 8.23 -5.63
CA ARG A 21 10.29 6.82 -5.56
C ARG A 21 9.17 5.90 -6.05
N ARG A 22 9.48 5.06 -7.05
CA ARG A 22 8.65 3.92 -7.40
C ARG A 22 9.08 2.71 -6.57
N TYR A 23 8.18 2.20 -5.73
CA TYR A 23 8.42 0.97 -4.98
C TYR A 23 7.89 -0.23 -5.76
N SER A 24 8.67 -1.30 -5.81
CA SER A 24 8.14 -2.59 -6.25
C SER A 24 7.21 -3.17 -5.19
N VAL A 25 6.34 -4.10 -5.59
CA VAL A 25 5.45 -4.84 -4.67
C VAL A 25 6.24 -5.52 -3.53
N ALA A 26 7.45 -6.01 -3.82
CA ALA A 26 8.32 -6.64 -2.81
C ALA A 26 8.81 -5.61 -1.77
N GLN A 27 9.20 -4.41 -2.20
CA GLN A 27 9.63 -3.35 -1.29
C GLN A 27 8.48 -2.82 -0.43
N LEU A 28 7.27 -2.75 -0.98
CA LEU A 28 6.07 -2.39 -0.21
C LEU A 28 5.76 -3.45 0.86
N ALA A 29 5.84 -4.73 0.51
CA ALA A 29 5.62 -5.85 1.42
C ALA A 29 6.60 -5.81 2.61
N GLU A 30 7.89 -5.63 2.34
CA GLU A 30 8.93 -5.52 3.36
C GLU A 30 8.71 -4.32 4.29
N ARG A 31 8.46 -3.13 3.73
CA ARG A 31 8.25 -1.89 4.52
C ARG A 31 6.99 -1.93 5.38
N LEU A 32 5.95 -2.60 4.91
CA LEU A 32 4.67 -2.69 5.60
C LEU A 32 4.59 -3.93 6.52
N GLY A 33 5.58 -4.82 6.47
CA GLY A 33 5.59 -6.06 7.26
C GLY A 33 4.44 -7.00 6.92
N ILE A 34 4.04 -7.05 5.64
CA ILE A 34 2.91 -7.84 5.15
C ILE A 34 3.32 -8.68 3.94
N ASP A 35 2.53 -9.72 3.65
CA ASP A 35 2.76 -10.53 2.45
C ASP A 35 2.42 -9.77 1.15
N ARG A 36 3.14 -10.11 0.08
CA ARG A 36 2.95 -9.54 -1.27
C ARG A 36 1.52 -9.67 -1.77
N ARG A 37 0.81 -10.77 -1.46
CA ARG A 37 -0.61 -10.95 -1.81
C ARG A 37 -1.49 -9.89 -1.17
N THR A 38 -1.18 -9.48 0.06
CA THR A 38 -1.92 -8.40 0.75
C THR A 38 -1.66 -7.06 0.07
N VAL A 39 -0.42 -6.82 -0.38
CA VAL A 39 -0.07 -5.64 -1.17
C VAL A 39 -0.87 -5.62 -2.49
N TYR A 40 -0.91 -6.71 -3.25
CA TYR A 40 -1.71 -6.79 -4.47
C TYR A 40 -3.20 -6.52 -4.23
N ARG A 41 -3.78 -7.07 -3.15
CA ARG A 41 -5.17 -6.79 -2.80
C ARG A 41 -5.41 -5.30 -2.53
N TYR A 42 -4.49 -4.64 -1.81
CA TYR A 42 -4.60 -3.22 -1.55
C TYR A 42 -4.41 -2.37 -2.81
N ILE A 43 -3.46 -2.71 -3.68
CA ILE A 43 -3.32 -2.05 -5.00
C ILE A 43 -4.64 -2.15 -5.78
N ASN A 44 -5.26 -3.33 -5.84
CA ASN A 44 -6.55 -3.50 -6.50
C ASN A 44 -7.65 -2.64 -5.87
N THR A 45 -7.72 -2.60 -4.53
CA THR A 45 -8.69 -1.75 -3.81
C THR A 45 -8.49 -0.27 -4.15
N PHE A 46 -7.24 0.19 -4.23
CA PHE A 46 -6.92 1.57 -4.60
C PHE A 46 -7.26 1.88 -6.06
N ASN A 47 -6.96 0.96 -6.98
CA ASN A 47 -7.33 1.08 -8.39
C ASN A 47 -8.85 1.16 -8.58
N GLU A 48 -9.61 0.28 -7.90
CA GLU A 48 -11.08 0.28 -7.90
C GLU A 48 -11.65 1.59 -7.35
N ALA A 49 -10.97 2.21 -6.39
CA ALA A 49 -11.33 3.51 -5.83
C ALA A 49 -10.83 4.72 -6.67
N GLY A 50 -10.17 4.48 -7.81
CA GLY A 50 -9.72 5.53 -8.73
C GLY A 50 -8.38 6.18 -8.38
N TYR A 51 -7.61 5.63 -7.45
CA TYR A 51 -6.24 6.09 -7.20
C TYR A 51 -5.31 5.56 -8.29
N VAL A 52 -4.54 6.45 -8.92
CA VAL A 52 -3.52 6.08 -9.90
C VAL A 52 -2.23 5.70 -9.15
N VAL A 53 -1.78 4.46 -9.36
CA VAL A 53 -0.63 3.81 -8.70
C VAL A 53 0.59 3.78 -9.62
#